data_AF-A0A1M6FJ28-F1
#
_entry.id   AF-A0A1M6FJ28-F1
#
_cell.length_a   1.000
_cell.length_b   1.000
_cell.length_c   1.000
_cell.angle_alpha   90.00
_cell.angle_beta   90.00
_cell.angle_gamma   90.00
#
_symmetry.space_group_name_H-M   'P 1'
#
loop_
_entity.id
_entity.type
_entity.pdbx_description
1 polymer ?
#
loop_
_entity_poly.entity_id
_entity_poly.type
_entity_poly.pdbx_seq_one_letter_code
_entity_poly.pdbx_strand_id
1 'polypeptide(L)'
;MKPQDFKIRAEELIKQLDSIQAEGEKCSLKDYMNPFPGLQELLIEFVHLVYAFDHGLPLNKLISDLPSLKFGSAILGRASFNEEKFKEIRYYMNFFIQYLEDYYE
;
A
#
# COMPACT_ATOMS: atom_id res chain seq x y z
N MET A 1 14.54 -7.30 -13.25
CA MET A 1 13.15 -7.27 -13.75
C MET A 1 13.07 -6.25 -14.86
N LYS A 2 12.29 -6.51 -15.90
CA LYS A 2 11.93 -5.49 -16.90
C LYS A 2 10.89 -4.55 -16.29
N PRO A 3 10.74 -3.30 -16.76
CA PRO A 3 9.71 -2.38 -16.28
C PRO A 3 8.30 -3.00 -16.25
N GLN A 4 7.96 -3.82 -17.26
CA GLN A 4 6.71 -4.57 -17.31
C GLN A 4 6.49 -5.51 -16.12
N ASP A 5 7.54 -6.16 -15.60
CA ASP A 5 7.42 -7.06 -14.46
C ASP A 5 7.08 -6.27 -13.17
N PHE A 6 7.63 -5.05 -13.03
CA PHE A 6 7.32 -4.16 -11.91
C PHE A 6 5.87 -3.67 -11.97
N LYS A 7 5.38 -3.35 -13.17
CA LYS A 7 3.98 -2.97 -13.41
C LYS A 7 3.03 -4.09 -12.98
N ILE A 8 3.25 -5.31 -13.49
CA ILE A 8 2.45 -6.49 -13.13
C ILE A 8 2.45 -6.70 -11.62
N ARG A 9 3.62 -6.61 -10.97
CA ARG A 9 3.68 -6.79 -9.51
C ARG A 9 2.95 -5.68 -8.75
N ALA A 10 3.06 -4.42 -9.19
CA ALA A 10 2.32 -3.32 -8.58
C ALA A 10 0.80 -3.49 -8.72
N GLU A 11 0.31 -3.93 -9.88
CA GLU A 11 -1.11 -4.25 -10.10
C GLU A 11 -1.60 -5.40 -9.21
N GLU A 12 -0.77 -6.42 -8.99
CA GLU A 12 -1.09 -7.50 -8.05
C GLU A 12 -1.20 -6.99 -6.61
N LEU A 13 -0.31 -6.10 -6.19
CA LEU A 13 -0.37 -5.49 -4.86
C LEU A 13 -1.64 -4.64 -4.71
N ILE A 14 -2.11 -3.94 -5.75
CA ILE A 14 -3.39 -3.21 -5.69
C ILE A 14 -4.56 -4.17 -5.46
N LYS A 15 -4.60 -5.31 -6.16
CA LYS A 15 -5.65 -6.32 -5.96
C LYS A 15 -5.63 -6.90 -4.54
N GLN A 16 -4.44 -7.04 -3.95
CA GLN A 16 -4.31 -7.44 -2.54
C GLN A 16 -4.82 -6.34 -1.60
N LEU A 17 -4.52 -5.07 -1.88
CA LEU A 17 -5.04 -3.92 -1.12
C LEU A 17 -6.58 -3.90 -1.15
N ASP A 18 -7.18 -4.12 -2.32
CA ASP A 18 -8.63 -4.22 -2.51
C ASP A 18 -9.23 -5.33 -1.64
N SER A 19 -8.59 -6.51 -1.66
CA SER A 19 -9.03 -7.66 -0.86
C SER A 19 -8.98 -7.35 0.64
N ILE A 20 -7.88 -6.78 1.13
CA ILE A 20 -7.72 -6.40 2.54
C ILE A 20 -8.77 -5.36 2.96
N GLN A 21 -9.00 -4.36 2.11
CA GLN A 21 -9.99 -3.31 2.38
C GLN A 21 -11.42 -3.88 2.41
N ALA A 22 -11.73 -4.82 1.51
CA ALA A 22 -13.04 -5.46 1.42
C ALA A 22 -13.32 -6.45 2.56
N GLU A 23 -12.30 -7.21 3.00
CA GLU A 23 -12.38 -8.06 4.20
C GLU A 23 -12.67 -7.24 5.47
N GLY A 24 -12.26 -5.98 5.48
CA GLY A 24 -12.49 -5.06 6.58
C GLY A 24 -11.64 -5.38 7.81
N GLU A 25 -11.97 -4.73 8.92
CA GLU A 25 -11.21 -4.89 10.17
C GLU A 25 -11.46 -6.25 10.81
N LYS A 26 -10.40 -7.01 11.08
CA LYS A 26 -10.49 -8.22 11.90
C LYS A 26 -10.37 -7.83 13.37
N CYS A 27 -11.52 -7.56 14.01
CA CYS A 27 -11.59 -7.20 15.41
C CYS A 27 -11.36 -8.42 16.33
N SER A 28 -10.10 -8.73 16.65
CA SER A 28 -9.74 -9.55 17.81
C SER A 28 -9.06 -8.68 18.88
N LEU A 29 -9.28 -8.99 20.17
CA LEU A 29 -8.62 -8.29 21.29
C LEU A 29 -7.08 -8.38 21.24
N LYS A 30 -6.52 -9.35 20.50
CA LYS A 30 -5.08 -9.47 20.27
C LYS A 30 -4.57 -8.62 19.10
N ASP A 31 -5.47 -8.26 18.18
CA ASP A 31 -5.13 -7.62 16.90
C ASP A 31 -5.50 -6.13 16.86
N TYR A 32 -5.80 -5.52 18.01
CA TYR A 32 -6.12 -4.08 18.10
C TYR A 32 -5.03 -3.17 17.50
N MET A 33 -3.77 -3.63 17.51
CA MET A 33 -2.63 -2.90 16.92
C MET A 33 -2.45 -3.17 15.42
N ASN A 34 -3.10 -4.20 14.87
CA ASN A 34 -3.09 -4.56 13.46
C ASN A 34 -4.50 -4.95 12.98
N PRO A 35 -5.42 -3.97 12.84
CA PRO A 35 -6.81 -4.26 12.48
C PRO A 35 -6.97 -4.81 11.06
N PHE A 36 -5.95 -4.70 10.20
CA PHE A 36 -5.95 -5.17 8.80
C PHE A 36 -4.77 -6.14 8.56
N PRO A 37 -4.95 -7.44 8.84
CA PRO A 37 -3.89 -8.43 8.62
C PRO A 37 -3.40 -8.44 7.17
N GLY A 38 -2.07 -8.54 6.97
CA GLY A 38 -1.44 -8.53 5.64
C GLY A 38 -1.18 -7.14 5.07
N LEU A 39 -1.75 -6.07 5.65
CA LEU A 39 -1.55 -4.72 5.14
C LEU A 39 -0.11 -4.24 5.34
N GLN A 40 0.48 -4.52 6.50
CA GLN A 40 1.84 -4.10 6.79
C GLN A 40 2.84 -4.76 5.83
N GLU A 41 2.70 -6.06 5.60
CA GLU A 41 3.54 -6.82 4.66
C GLU A 41 3.40 -6.29 3.23
N LEU A 42 2.18 -6.00 2.79
CA LEU A 42 1.91 -5.39 1.48
C LEU A 42 2.61 -4.03 1.32
N LEU A 43 2.54 -3.17 2.33
CA LEU A 43 3.17 -1.84 2.29
C LEU A 43 4.69 -1.94 2.27
N ILE A 44 5.27 -2.83 3.06
CA ILE A 44 6.72 -3.11 3.02
C ILE A 44 7.10 -3.56 1.61
N GLU A 45 6.35 -4.49 1.03
CA GLU A 45 6.64 -5.01 -0.30
C GLU A 45 6.55 -3.92 -1.36
N PHE A 46 5.52 -3.07 -1.33
CA PHE A 46 5.38 -1.97 -2.28
C PHE A 46 6.57 -0.99 -2.20
N VAL A 47 7.00 -0.61 -1.00
CA VAL A 47 8.18 0.27 -0.82
C VAL A 47 9.44 -0.39 -1.41
N HIS A 48 9.64 -1.69 -1.16
CA HIS A 48 10.79 -2.40 -1.71
C HIS A 48 10.71 -2.53 -3.24
N LEU A 49 9.51 -2.71 -3.80
CA LEU A 49 9.29 -2.80 -5.24
C LEU A 49 9.72 -1.51 -5.94
N VAL A 50 9.26 -0.35 -5.43
CA VAL A 50 9.63 0.98 -5.97
C VAL A 50 11.12 1.23 -5.80
N TYR A 51 11.69 0.91 -4.64
CA TYR A 51 13.11 1.08 -4.39
C TYR A 51 13.96 0.20 -5.30
N ALA A 52 13.56 -1.05 -5.54
CA ALA A 52 14.26 -1.97 -6.43
C ALA A 52 14.15 -1.61 -7.92
N PHE A 53 13.09 -0.89 -8.29
CA PHE A 53 12.95 -0.34 -9.65
C PHE A 53 13.96 0.77 -9.90
N ASP A 54 13.96 1.79 -9.04
CA ASP A 54 14.92 2.89 -9.09
C ASP A 54 15.09 3.52 -7.69
N HIS A 55 16.27 3.31 -7.10
CA HIS A 55 16.65 3.85 -5.80
C HIS A 55 16.63 5.40 -5.75
N GLY A 56 16.84 6.06 -6.89
CA GLY A 56 16.87 7.51 -7.03
C GLY A 56 15.50 8.15 -7.23
N LEU A 57 14.44 7.35 -7.41
CA LEU A 57 13.11 7.87 -7.69
C LEU A 57 12.60 8.73 -6.52
N PRO A 58 12.18 9.99 -6.74
CA PRO A 58 11.67 10.85 -5.67
C PRO A 58 10.49 10.24 -4.91
N LEU A 59 9.70 9.37 -5.55
CA LEU A 59 8.61 8.63 -4.93
C LEU A 59 9.04 7.86 -3.67
N ASN A 60 10.26 7.32 -3.63
CA ASN A 60 10.79 6.59 -2.46
C ASN A 60 10.70 7.41 -1.17
N LYS A 61 10.88 8.74 -1.26
CA LYS A 61 10.78 9.64 -0.10
C LYS A 61 9.34 9.88 0.35
N LEU A 62 8.38 9.81 -0.57
CA LEU A 62 6.96 10.02 -0.28
C LEU A 62 6.36 8.77 0.36
N ILE A 63 6.86 7.58 -0.01
CA ILE A 63 6.29 6.30 0.43
C ILE A 63 7.07 5.63 1.57
N SER A 64 8.21 6.19 1.99
CA SER A 64 9.09 5.57 3.01
C SER A 64 8.38 5.26 4.32
N ASP A 65 7.39 6.08 4.66
CA ASP A 65 6.70 6.02 5.93
C ASP A 65 5.41 5.19 5.86
N LEU A 66 4.99 4.71 4.67
CA LEU A 66 3.80 3.89 4.51
C LEU A 66 3.77 2.68 5.45
N PRO A 67 4.86 1.90 5.62
CA PRO A 67 4.86 0.75 6.53
C PRO A 67 4.65 1.11 8.02
N SER A 68 4.81 2.38 8.37
CA SER A 68 4.62 2.89 9.74
C SER A 68 3.20 3.45 9.98
N LEU A 69 2.34 3.44 8.96
CA LEU A 69 0.97 3.95 9.07
C LEU A 69 0.19 3.18 10.12
N LYS A 70 -0.28 3.89 11.15
CA LYS A 70 -1.10 3.32 12.21
C LYS A 70 -2.57 3.29 11.83
N PHE A 71 -3.17 2.11 11.70
CA PHE A 71 -4.60 1.98 11.54
C PHE A 71 -5.28 1.95 12.91
N GLY A 72 -6.41 2.64 13.03
CA GLY A 72 -7.19 2.65 14.26
C GLY A 72 -8.34 1.67 14.19
N SER A 73 -8.89 1.21 15.31
CA SER A 73 -10.13 0.43 15.24
C SER A 73 -11.34 1.32 14.89
N ALA A 74 -12.19 0.87 13.97
CA ALA A 74 -13.49 1.46 13.65
C ALA A 74 -14.42 1.54 14.86
N ILE A 75 -14.27 0.62 15.83
CA ILE A 75 -15.02 0.63 17.10
C ILE A 75 -14.72 1.92 17.90
N LEU A 76 -13.55 2.53 17.69
CA LEU A 76 -13.18 3.82 18.28
C LEU A 76 -13.52 5.02 17.37
N GLY A 77 -14.41 4.84 16.39
CA GLY A 77 -14.83 5.90 15.47
C GLY A 77 -13.78 6.29 14.44
N ARG A 78 -12.77 5.45 14.19
CA ARG A 78 -11.66 5.74 13.26
C ARG A 78 -11.87 5.22 11.83
N ALA A 79 -13.10 4.81 11.48
CA ALA A 79 -13.40 4.24 10.16
C ALA A 79 -13.05 5.20 9.00
N SER A 80 -13.45 6.47 9.09
CA SER A 80 -13.14 7.49 8.07
C SER A 80 -11.63 7.77 7.97
N PHE A 81 -10.92 7.74 9.09
CA PHE A 81 -9.47 7.88 9.12
C PHE A 81 -8.76 6.71 8.42
N ASN A 82 -9.25 5.49 8.60
CA ASN A 82 -8.72 4.33 7.88
C ASN A 82 -9.02 4.41 6.38
N GLU A 83 -10.21 4.86 5.99
CA GLU A 83 -10.60 5.03 4.59
C GLU A 83 -9.66 6.01 3.86
N GLU A 84 -9.35 7.15 4.46
CA GLU A 84 -8.40 8.12 3.89
C GLU A 84 -7.00 7.54 3.73
N LYS A 85 -6.55 6.67 4.66
CA LYS A 85 -5.28 5.97 4.53
C LYS A 85 -5.26 4.98 3.38
N PHE A 86 -6.34 4.22 3.19
CA PHE A 86 -6.45 3.33 2.04
C PHE A 86 -6.42 4.11 0.71
N LYS A 87 -7.06 5.29 0.67
CA LYS A 87 -7.00 6.19 -0.50
C LYS A 87 -5.58 6.69 -0.76
N GLU A 88 -4.87 7.12 0.28
CA GLU A 88 -3.48 7.57 0.18
C GLU A 88 -2.56 6.46 -0.33
N ILE A 89 -2.64 5.25 0.24
CA ILE A 89 -1.86 4.09 -0.22
C ILE A 89 -2.15 3.80 -1.70
N ARG A 90 -3.42 3.71 -2.07
CA ARG A 90 -3.84 3.45 -3.45
C ARG A 90 -3.32 4.51 -4.42
N TYR A 91 -3.36 5.78 -4.01
CA TYR A 91 -2.86 6.88 -4.81
C TYR A 91 -1.38 6.67 -5.19
N TYR A 92 -0.52 6.36 -4.23
CA TYR A 92 0.91 6.13 -4.52
C TYR A 92 1.16 4.89 -5.39
N MET A 93 0.39 3.82 -5.20
CA MET A 93 0.51 2.61 -6.02
C MET A 93 0.10 2.89 -7.48
N ASN A 94 -1.02 3.57 -7.68
CA ASN A 94 -1.47 3.98 -9.01
C ASN A 94 -0.49 4.96 -9.66
N PHE A 95 0.06 5.91 -8.89
CA PHE A 95 1.07 6.83 -9.39
C PHE A 95 2.31 6.09 -9.90
N PHE A 96 2.78 5.07 -9.17
CA PHE A 96 3.91 4.26 -9.63
C PHE A 96 3.59 3.51 -10.92
N ILE A 97 2.41 2.89 -11.04
CA ILE A 97 1.97 2.22 -12.27
C ILE A 97 1.95 3.21 -13.44
N GLN A 98 1.31 4.37 -13.26
CA GLN A 98 1.24 5.41 -14.29
C GLN A 98 2.65 5.89 -14.70
N TYR A 99 3.56 6.04 -13.73
CA TYR A 99 4.94 6.41 -14.02
C TYR A 99 5.65 5.36 -14.89
N LEU A 100 5.41 4.07 -14.66
CA LEU A 100 5.96 3.01 -15.51
C LEU A 100 5.38 3.08 -16.93
N GLU A 101 4.08 3.36 -17.07
CA GLU A 101 3.41 3.53 -18.37
C GLU A 101 3.94 4.74 -19.14
N ASP A 102 4.08 5.89 -18.48
CA ASP A 102 4.45 7.14 -19.15
C ASP A 102 5.90 7.16 -19.65
N TYR A 103 6.80 6.46 -18.95
CA TYR A 103 8.26 6.60 -19.16
C TYR A 103 8.97 5.30 -19.58
N TYR A 104 8.33 4.13 -19.46
CA TYR A 104 8.99 2.84 -19.68
C TYR A 104 8.17 1.82 -20.49
N GLU A 105 7.05 2.22 -21.11
CA GLU A 105 6.37 1.47 -22.19
C GLU A 105 7.02 1.68 -23.56
#